data_AF-A0A2K3K384-F1
#
_entry.id   AF-A0A2K3K384-F1
#
_cell.length_a   1.000
_cell.length_b   1.000
_cell.length_c   1.000
_cell.angle_alpha   90.00
_cell.angle_beta   90.00
_cell.angle_gamma   90.00
#
_symmetry.space_group_name_H-M   'P 1'
#
loop_
_entity.id
_entity.type
_entity.pdbx_description
1 polymer ?
#
loop_
_entity_poly.entity_id
_entity_poly.type
_entity_poly.pdbx_seq_one_letter_code
_entity_poly.pdbx_strand_id
1 'polypeptide(L)' 'MQSLQQKASEWSGVPTDEAFSIDETNLFQKLGLQTFINLSTNFYT' A
#
# COMPACT_ATOMS: atom_id res chain seq x y z
N MET A 1 -12.06 -16.79 15.65
CA MET A 1 -12.04 -16.52 14.20
C MET A 1 -10.91 -15.54 13.94
N GLN A 2 -10.05 -15.83 12.97
CA GLN A 2 -8.95 -14.95 12.60
C GLN A 2 -9.45 -13.84 11.65
N SER A 3 -8.98 -12.61 11.85
CA SER A 3 -9.33 -11.46 11.00
C SER A 3 -8.68 -11.53 9.62
N LEU A 4 -9.20 -10.76 8.66
CA LEU A 4 -8.63 -10.66 7.32
C LEU A 4 -7.20 -10.08 7.36
N GLN A 5 -6.96 -9.10 8.23
CA GLN A 5 -5.65 -8.47 8.40
C GLN A 5 -4.61 -9.47 8.93
N GLN A 6 -5.00 -10.28 9.92
CA GLN A 6 -4.14 -11.34 10.46
C GLN A 6 -3.78 -12.37 9.39
N LYS A 7 -4.74 -12.82 8.58
CA LYS A 7 -4.46 -13.73 7.45
C LYS A 7 -3.57 -13.10 6.40
N ALA A 8 -3.81 -11.83 6.07
CA ALA A 8 -3.01 -11.09 5.10
C ALA A 8 -1.56 -10.99 5.56
N SER A 9 -1.31 -10.61 6.82
CA SER A 9 0.04 -10.55 7.38
C SER A 9 0.74 -11.91 7.41
N GLU A 10 0.02 -13.00 7.72
CA GLU A 10 0.58 -14.35 7.69
C GLU A 10 0.96 -14.79 6.27
N TRP A 11 0.15 -14.48 5.27
CA TRP A 11 0.39 -14.93 3.89
C TRP A 11 1.39 -14.06 3.12
N SER A 12 1.40 -12.74 3.39
CA SER A 12 2.33 -11.82 2.74
C SER A 12 3.72 -11.80 3.39
N GLY A 13 3.82 -12.23 4.65
CA GLY A 13 5.02 -12.04 5.47
C GLY A 13 5.24 -10.58 5.91
N VAL A 14 4.28 -9.70 5.67
CA VAL A 14 4.35 -8.27 5.98
C VAL A 14 3.47 -7.97 7.21
N PRO A 15 4.06 -7.48 8.31
CA PRO A 15 3.31 -6.98 9.46
C PRO A 15 2.29 -5.90 9.09
N THR A 16 1.16 -5.86 9.79
CA THR A 16 0.10 -4.91 9.48
C THR A 16 0.57 -3.46 9.69
N ASP A 17 1.30 -3.18 10.76
CA ASP A 17 1.91 -1.87 11.03
C ASP A 17 2.87 -1.42 9.91
N GLU A 18 3.70 -2.33 9.39
CA GLU A 18 4.58 -2.02 8.26
C GLU A 18 3.77 -1.71 6.99
N ALA A 19 2.71 -2.48 6.71
CA ALA A 19 1.84 -2.24 5.55
C ALA A 19 1.12 -0.89 5.60
N PHE A 20 0.79 -0.39 6.80
CA PHE A 20 0.13 0.89 7.02
C PHE A 20 1.09 2.05 7.31
N SER A 21 2.41 1.84 7.26
CA SER A 21 3.42 2.90 7.41
C SER A 21 3.28 4.03 6.39
N ILE A 22 2.57 3.78 5.27
CA ILE A 22 2.21 4.80 4.28
C ILE A 22 1.40 5.96 4.86
N ASP A 23 0.72 5.78 6.00
CA ASP A 23 -0.07 6.81 6.65
C ASP A 23 0.78 7.81 7.45
N GLU A 24 2.05 7.48 7.74
CA GLU A 24 2.98 8.36 8.48
C GLU A 24 3.40 9.59 7.68
N THR A 25 3.22 9.58 6.35
CA THR A 25 3.56 10.71 5.48
C THR A 25 2.53 10.85 4.37
N ASN A 26 2.15 12.08 4.04
CA ASN A 26 1.25 12.33 2.91
C ASN A 26 1.96 12.04 1.57
N LEU A 27 1.88 10.80 1.10
CA LEU A 27 2.49 10.36 -0.15
C LEU A 27 1.90 11.08 -1.37
N PHE A 28 0.63 11.48 -1.31
CA PHE A 28 0.01 12.25 -2.39
C PHE A 28 0.64 13.63 -2.54
N GLN A 29 0.83 14.35 -1.44
CA GLN A 29 1.55 15.63 -1.45
C GLN A 29 3.01 15.47 -1.86
N LYS A 30 3.66 14.37 -1.45
CA LYS A 30 5.06 14.10 -1.77
C LYS A 30 5.29 13.74 -3.24
N LEU A 31 4.40 12.97 -3.85
CA LEU A 31 4.59 12.38 -5.18
C LEU A 31 3.77 13.05 -6.29
N GLY A 32 2.64 13.69 -5.94
CA GLY A 32 1.73 14.33 -6.89
C GLY A 32 0.88 13.36 -7.73
N LEU A 33 -0.21 13.88 -8.28
CA LEU A 33 -1.23 13.09 -9.00
C LEU A 33 -0.68 12.32 -10.21
N GLN A 34 0.17 12.97 -11.04
CA GLN A 34 0.66 12.36 -12.28
C GLN A 34 1.47 11.09 -12.03
N THR A 35 2.14 10.99 -10.89
CA THR A 35 2.91 9.79 -10.50
C THR A 35 2.01 8.57 -10.34
N PHE A 36 0.87 8.72 -9.67
CA PHE A 36 -0.10 7.63 -9.50
C PHE A 36 -0.74 7.24 -10.83
N ILE A 37 -1.07 8.21 -11.69
CA ILE A 37 -1.58 7.95 -13.03
C ILE A 37 -0.58 7.10 -13.82
N ASN A 38 0.68 7.54 -13.89
CA ASN A 38 1.71 6.85 -14.64
C ASN A 38 1.97 5.44 -14.11
N LEU A 39 2.00 5.27 -12.78
CA LEU A 39 2.17 3.97 -12.13
C LEU A 39 1.04 3.01 -12.52
N SER A 40 -0.22 3.45 -12.42
CA SER A 40 -1.37 2.62 -12.77
C SER A 40 -1.43 2.30 -14.26
N THR A 41 -1.11 3.28 -15.14
CA THR A 41 -1.06 3.03 -16.59
C THR A 41 0.00 1.99 -16.92
N ASN A 42 1.20 2.09 -16.34
CA ASN A 42 2.27 1.13 -16.55
C ASN A 42 1.88 -0.27 -16.05
N PHE A 43 1.28 -0.36 -14.87
CA PHE A 43 0.87 -1.65 -14.28
C PHE A 43 -0.18 -2.40 -15.13
N TYR A 44 -1.06 -1.69 -15.84
CA TYR A 44 -2.15 -2.27 -16.62
C TYR A 44 -1.85 -2.41 -18.13
N THR A 45 -0.66 -2.03 -18.60
CA THR A 45 -0.25 -2.16 -20.02
C THR A 45 0.54 -3.44 -20.21
#